data_AF-A0A358Y1W7-F1
#
_entry.id   AF-A0A358Y1W7-F1
#
_cell.length_a   1.000
_cell.length_b   1.000
_cell.length_c   1.000
_cell.angle_alpha   90.00
_cell.angle_beta   90.00
_cell.angle_gamma   90.00
#
_symmetry.space_group_name_H-M   'P 1'
#
loop_
_entity.id
_entity.type
_entity.pdbx_description
1 polymer ?
#
loop_
_entity_poly.entity_id
_entity_poly.type
_entity_poly.pdbx_seq_one_letter_code
_entity_poly.pdbx_strand_id
1 'polypeptide(L)'
;MNCCKTTGFLWLISVGSIFAAEEEVLLLFREDRVDRLATKGTETEDLISHYYERLAAPVQERLAALRNQLHNRIDDYEVAFAAADTAEINEIVSDLSWYWAEIQLIHYQEYTEAAIDDLQSAYAALFKLVAGFN
;
A
#
# COMPACT_ATOMS: atom_id res chain seq x y z
N MET A 1 -35.87 -36.86 -55.01
CA MET A 1 -36.31 -35.77 -54.12
C MET A 1 -35.40 -35.80 -52.91
N ASN A 2 -34.44 -34.88 -52.84
CA ASN A 2 -33.34 -34.90 -51.88
C ASN A 2 -33.66 -34.05 -50.63
N CYS A 3 -33.69 -34.75 -49.49
CA CYS A 3 -33.07 -34.48 -48.18
C CYS A 3 -33.06 -33.08 -47.50
N CYS A 4 -33.51 -33.10 -46.23
CA CYS A 4 -33.12 -32.34 -45.01
C CYS A 4 -32.95 -30.81 -45.05
N LYS A 5 -33.83 -30.02 -44.42
CA LYS A 5 -33.85 -29.55 -43.00
C LYS A 5 -32.52 -28.94 -42.50
N THR A 6 -32.51 -27.63 -42.21
CA THR A 6 -32.50 -27.03 -40.85
C THR A 6 -32.20 -25.51 -40.88
N THR A 7 -33.19 -24.76 -40.39
CA THR A 7 -33.21 -23.50 -39.62
C THR A 7 -31.89 -22.83 -39.19
N GLY A 8 -31.88 -21.49 -39.21
CA GLY A 8 -31.26 -20.66 -38.15
C GLY A 8 -30.22 -19.64 -38.62
N PHE A 9 -30.67 -18.43 -39.00
CA PHE A 9 -29.79 -17.28 -39.20
C PHE A 9 -29.63 -16.56 -37.85
N LEU A 10 -28.59 -16.89 -37.09
CA LEU A 10 -28.25 -16.25 -35.82
C LEU A 10 -27.34 -15.04 -36.10
N TRP A 11 -27.81 -13.85 -35.74
CA TRP A 11 -27.04 -12.62 -35.79
C TRP A 11 -25.92 -12.70 -34.74
N LEU A 12 -24.66 -12.62 -35.18
CA LEU A 12 -23.48 -12.62 -34.31
C LEU A 12 -23.47 -11.33 -33.48
N ILE A 13 -23.76 -11.46 -32.19
CA ILE A 13 -23.48 -10.42 -31.20
C ILE A 13 -21.96 -10.36 -31.04
N SER A 14 -21.36 -9.27 -31.51
CA SER A 14 -19.98 -8.92 -31.18
C SER A 14 -19.90 -8.62 -29.69
N VAL A 15 -19.39 -9.58 -28.91
CA VAL A 15 -18.95 -9.31 -27.53
C VAL A 15 -17.56 -8.71 -27.64
N GLY A 16 -17.50 -7.38 -27.66
CA GLY A 16 -16.26 -6.68 -27.35
C GLY A 16 -15.85 -7.09 -25.94
N SER A 17 -14.82 -7.91 -25.83
CA SER A 17 -14.15 -8.13 -24.55
C SER A 17 -13.39 -6.85 -24.23
N ILE A 18 -14.04 -5.93 -23.52
CA ILE A 18 -13.36 -4.90 -22.76
C ILE A 18 -12.82 -5.63 -21.54
N PHE A 19 -11.65 -6.26 -21.67
CA PHE A 19 -10.87 -6.57 -20.48
C PHE A 19 -10.36 -5.23 -19.97
N ALA A 20 -11.08 -4.67 -19.00
CA ALA A 20 -10.48 -3.77 -18.04
C ALA A 20 -9.27 -4.52 -17.50
N ALA A 21 -8.07 -4.00 -17.77
CA ALA A 21 -6.87 -4.41 -17.07
C ALA A 21 -7.05 -3.93 -15.63
N GLU A 22 -7.76 -4.72 -14.83
CA GLU A 22 -7.49 -4.76 -13.40
C GLU A 22 -6.04 -5.18 -13.33
N GLU A 23 -5.18 -4.23 -12.96
CA GLU A 23 -3.79 -4.47 -12.62
C GLU A 23 -3.82 -5.47 -11.45
N GLU A 24 -3.83 -6.76 -11.78
CA GLU A 24 -3.54 -7.81 -10.82
C GLU A 24 -2.11 -7.53 -10.37
N VAL A 25 -1.99 -6.78 -9.27
CA VAL A 25 -0.78 -6.69 -8.48
C VAL A 25 -0.55 -8.11 -8.00
N LEU A 26 0.20 -8.88 -8.79
CA LEU A 26 0.68 -10.20 -8.42
C LEU A 26 1.61 -9.99 -7.23
N LEU A 27 1.04 -10.06 -6.03
CA LEU A 27 1.77 -10.15 -4.78
C LEU A 27 2.55 -11.47 -4.83
N LEU A 28 3.80 -11.37 -5.26
CA LEU A 28 4.76 -12.47 -5.21
C LEU A 28 5.01 -12.78 -3.73
N PHE A 29 4.24 -13.72 -3.17
CA PHE A 29 4.43 -14.20 -1.82
C PHE A 29 5.81 -14.87 -1.71
N ARG A 30 6.76 -14.22 -1.03
CA ARG A 30 8.03 -14.83 -0.66
C ARG A 30 7.78 -15.81 0.50
N GLU A 31 8.32 -17.03 0.42
CA GLU A 31 8.22 -18.02 1.52
C GLU A 31 9.04 -17.63 2.76
N ASP A 32 9.94 -16.66 2.63
CA ASP A 32 10.84 -16.15 3.69
C ASP A 32 10.48 -14.70 4.08
N ARG A 33 9.25 -14.49 4.55
CA ARG A 33 8.79 -13.21 5.10
C ARG A 33 9.20 -13.09 6.56
N VAL A 34 9.53 -11.87 6.98
CA VAL A 34 9.88 -11.58 8.38
C VAL A 34 8.64 -11.70 9.25
N ASP A 35 8.70 -12.59 10.23
CA ASP A 35 7.60 -12.83 11.17
C ASP A 35 7.61 -11.84 12.35
N ARG A 36 6.54 -11.87 13.14
CA ARG A 36 6.37 -11.00 14.32
C ARG A 36 7.57 -11.09 15.26
N LEU A 37 8.09 -9.94 15.67
CA LEU A 37 9.17 -9.84 16.63
C LEU A 37 8.65 -9.99 18.07
N ALA A 38 9.43 -10.64 18.93
CA ALA A 38 9.16 -10.71 20.36
C ALA A 38 9.62 -9.42 21.07
N THR A 39 8.90 -8.32 20.89
CA THR A 39 9.31 -6.95 21.31
C THR A 39 8.51 -6.47 22.52
N LYS A 40 8.60 -7.21 23.63
CA LYS A 40 7.88 -6.84 24.85
C LYS A 40 8.53 -5.61 25.51
N GLY A 41 7.84 -4.46 25.47
CA GLY A 41 8.27 -3.21 26.12
C GLY A 41 9.15 -2.30 25.27
N THR A 42 9.19 -2.51 23.96
CA THR A 42 9.90 -1.65 23.00
C THR A 42 9.07 -0.40 22.70
N GLU A 43 9.70 0.78 22.67
CA GLU A 43 9.06 2.03 22.23
C GLU A 43 8.60 1.92 20.76
N THR A 44 7.54 2.64 20.39
CA THR A 44 6.89 2.49 19.08
C THR A 44 7.82 2.81 17.90
N GLU A 45 8.63 3.86 18.01
CA GLU A 45 9.67 4.23 17.04
C GLU A 45 10.73 3.14 16.86
N ASP A 46 11.15 2.52 17.97
CA ASP A 46 12.15 1.45 18.00
C ASP A 46 11.60 0.17 17.37
N LEU A 47 10.29 -0.11 17.52
CA LEU A 47 9.64 -1.27 16.92
C LEU A 47 9.76 -1.27 15.39
N ILE A 48 9.44 -0.15 14.74
CA ILE A 48 9.49 -0.03 13.28
C ILE A 48 10.93 -0.24 12.80
N SER A 49 11.89 0.41 13.47
CA SER A 49 13.30 0.30 13.14
C SER A 49 13.80 -1.15 13.26
N HIS A 50 13.42 -1.87 14.32
CA HIS A 50 13.77 -3.28 14.50
C HIS A 50 13.20 -4.21 13.43
N TYR A 51 11.99 -3.94 12.93
CA TYR A 51 11.46 -4.68 11.78
C TYR A 51 12.27 -4.40 10.52
N TYR A 52 12.65 -3.15 10.28
CA TYR A 52 13.37 -2.75 9.07
C TYR A 52 14.79 -3.34 9.05
N GLU A 53 15.47 -3.39 10.20
CA GLU A 53 16.79 -4.01 10.36
C GLU A 53 16.86 -5.49 9.92
N ARG A 54 15.72 -6.18 9.79
CA ARG A 54 15.65 -7.58 9.31
C ARG A 54 15.67 -7.72 7.79
N LEU A 55 15.52 -6.62 7.06
CA LEU A 55 15.46 -6.65 5.60
C LEU A 55 16.83 -6.51 4.95
N ALA A 56 16.92 -6.80 3.66
CA ALA A 56 18.12 -6.48 2.89
C ALA A 56 18.32 -4.95 2.80
N ALA A 57 19.58 -4.50 2.84
CA ALA A 57 19.95 -3.07 2.87
C ALA A 57 19.21 -2.19 1.84
N PRO A 58 19.02 -2.60 0.57
CA PRO A 58 18.29 -1.78 -0.40
C PRO A 58 16.83 -1.50 0.00
N VAL A 59 16.18 -2.47 0.66
CA VAL A 59 14.79 -2.30 1.13
C VAL A 59 14.75 -1.43 2.37
N GLN A 60 15.74 -1.56 3.26
CA GLN A 60 15.90 -0.68 4.42
C GLN A 60 16.04 0.78 3.99
N GLU A 61 16.94 1.06 3.04
CA GLU A 61 17.17 2.41 2.53
C GLU A 61 15.91 3.01 1.91
N ARG A 62 15.17 2.22 1.12
CA ARG A 62 13.90 2.65 0.54
C ARG A 62 12.86 2.99 1.60
N LEU A 63 12.67 2.12 2.60
CA LEU A 63 11.73 2.36 3.68
C LEU A 63 12.12 3.56 4.54
N ALA A 64 13.41 3.76 4.80
CA ALA A 64 13.90 4.94 5.52
C ALA A 64 13.61 6.23 4.74
N ALA A 65 13.84 6.23 3.42
CA ALA A 65 13.52 7.38 2.56
C ALA A 65 12.03 7.71 2.57
N LEU A 66 11.16 6.70 2.35
CA LEU A 66 9.70 6.88 2.38
C LEU A 66 9.21 7.38 3.74
N ARG A 67 9.73 6.82 4.84
CA ARG A 67 9.36 7.24 6.19
C ARG A 67 9.78 8.69 6.49
N ASN A 68 10.95 9.11 6.03
CA ASN A 68 11.40 10.50 6.15
C ASN A 68 10.51 11.45 5.32
N GLN A 69 10.14 11.05 4.10
CA GLN A 69 9.22 11.82 3.26
C GLN A 69 7.84 11.97 3.91
N LEU A 70 7.31 10.87 4.45
CA LEU A 70 6.05 10.85 5.19
C LEU A 70 6.09 11.82 6.39
N HIS A 71 7.14 11.74 7.22
CA HIS A 71 7.31 12.60 8.39
C HIS A 71 7.35 14.09 8.00
N ASN A 72 8.20 14.45 7.05
CA ASN A 72 8.35 15.84 6.61
C ASN A 72 7.03 16.39 6.04
N ARG A 73 6.29 15.59 5.25
CA ARG A 73 5.00 16.03 4.71
C ARG A 73 3.91 16.17 5.76
N ILE A 74 3.97 15.42 6.88
CA ILE A 74 3.06 15.63 8.01
C ILE A 74 3.33 16.99 8.66
N ASP A 75 4.59 17.38 8.83
CA ASP A 75 4.93 18.71 9.35
C ASP A 75 4.41 19.82 8.40
N ASP A 76 4.58 19.64 7.09
CA ASP A 76 4.03 20.56 6.09
C ASP A 76 2.49 20.65 6.18
N TYR A 77 1.81 19.52 6.42
CA TYR A 77 0.35 19.48 6.56
C TYR A 77 -0.13 20.36 7.72
N GLU A 78 0.55 20.31 8.86
CA GLU A 78 0.18 21.12 10.03
C GLU A 78 0.28 22.61 9.74
N VAL A 79 1.30 23.03 8.98
CA VAL A 79 1.49 24.41 8.55
C VAL A 79 0.39 24.84 7.57
N ALA A 80 0.13 24.05 6.53
CA ALA A 80 -0.89 24.34 5.52
C ALA A 80 -2.30 24.38 6.15
N PHE A 81 -2.58 23.45 7.07
CA PHE A 81 -3.84 23.41 7.83
C PHE A 81 -4.01 24.66 8.69
N ALA A 82 -2.98 25.08 9.43
CA ALA A 82 -3.01 26.31 10.22
C ALA A 82 -3.20 27.58 9.36
N ALA A 83 -2.70 27.56 8.12
CA ALA A 83 -2.89 28.64 7.15
C ALA A 83 -4.24 28.59 6.42
N ALA A 84 -5.03 27.53 6.59
CA ALA A 84 -6.23 27.22 5.81
C ALA A 84 -5.99 27.21 4.29
N ASP A 85 -4.79 26.81 3.86
CA ASP A 85 -4.44 26.70 2.44
C ASP A 85 -4.93 25.36 1.89
N THR A 86 -6.17 25.35 1.41
CA THR A 86 -6.81 24.13 0.92
C THR A 86 -6.15 23.53 -0.31
N ALA A 87 -5.46 24.34 -1.13
CA ALA A 87 -4.78 23.82 -2.31
C ALA A 87 -3.54 23.03 -1.89
N GLU A 88 -2.73 23.62 -1.01
CA GLU A 88 -1.54 22.98 -0.43
C GLU A 88 -1.92 21.71 0.36
N ILE A 89 -2.98 21.77 1.16
CA ILE A 89 -3.48 20.60 1.92
C ILE A 89 -3.79 19.42 0.98
N ASN A 90 -4.45 19.66 -0.16
CA ASN A 90 -4.81 18.59 -1.09
C ASN A 90 -3.56 17.96 -1.75
N GLU A 91 -2.57 18.77 -2.09
CA GLU A 91 -1.28 18.29 -2.60
C GLU A 91 -0.58 17.41 -1.55
N ILE A 92 -0.45 17.91 -0.33
CA ILE A 92 0.20 17.18 0.76
C ILE A 92 -0.52 15.86 1.07
N VAL A 93 -1.85 15.85 1.13
CA VAL A 93 -2.63 14.61 1.34
C VAL A 93 -2.41 13.61 0.22
N SER A 94 -2.31 14.07 -1.03
CA SER A 94 -2.00 13.20 -2.17
C SER A 94 -0.63 12.55 -2.02
N ASP A 95 0.39 13.33 -1.66
CA ASP A 95 1.76 12.83 -1.45
C ASP A 95 1.83 11.84 -0.28
N LEU A 96 1.22 12.19 0.85
CA LEU A 96 1.14 11.32 2.02
C LEU A 96 0.46 9.98 1.71
N SER A 97 -0.63 10.02 0.95
CA SER A 97 -1.33 8.80 0.51
C SER A 97 -0.42 7.93 -0.35
N TRP A 98 0.35 8.54 -1.25
CA TRP A 98 1.30 7.82 -2.10
C TRP A 98 2.44 7.19 -1.28
N TYR A 99 3.10 7.95 -0.40
CA TYR A 99 4.17 7.41 0.46
C TYR A 99 3.67 6.27 1.35
N TRP A 100 2.46 6.40 1.89
CA TRP A 100 1.88 5.37 2.71
C TRP A 100 1.59 4.09 1.93
N ALA A 101 1.00 4.19 0.74
CA ALA A 101 0.74 3.04 -0.12
C ALA A 101 2.03 2.29 -0.49
N GLU A 102 3.11 3.02 -0.77
CA GLU A 102 4.42 2.43 -1.07
C GLU A 102 5.01 1.69 0.15
N ILE A 103 4.88 2.26 1.35
CA ILE A 103 5.28 1.60 2.60
C ILE A 103 4.47 0.32 2.80
N GLN A 104 3.15 0.38 2.65
CA GLN A 104 2.28 -0.78 2.80
C GLN A 104 2.61 -1.88 1.79
N LEU A 105 2.87 -1.51 0.53
CA LEU A 105 3.26 -2.47 -0.50
C LEU A 105 4.54 -3.23 -0.11
N ILE A 106 5.56 -2.52 0.36
CA ILE A 106 6.79 -3.16 0.86
C ILE A 106 6.47 -4.05 2.05
N HIS A 107 5.59 -3.61 2.96
CA HIS A 107 5.22 -4.41 4.11
C HIS A 107 4.55 -5.73 3.70
N TYR A 108 3.62 -5.69 2.75
CA TYR A 108 2.98 -6.88 2.19
C TYR A 108 3.98 -7.83 1.52
N GLN A 109 5.01 -7.30 0.87
CA GLN A 109 6.04 -8.10 0.20
C GLN A 109 6.98 -8.79 1.20
N GLU A 110 7.31 -8.13 2.32
CA GLU A 110 8.45 -8.52 3.16
C GLU A 110 8.08 -9.10 4.54
N TYR A 111 6.88 -8.80 5.10
CA TYR A 111 6.51 -9.17 6.48
C TYR A 111 5.27 -10.05 6.55
N THR A 112 5.15 -11.00 7.50
CA THR A 112 3.90 -11.76 7.72
C THR A 112 2.73 -10.86 8.14
N GLU A 113 1.48 -11.36 8.06
CA GLU A 113 0.31 -10.59 8.52
C GLU A 113 0.44 -10.14 9.98
N ALA A 114 0.96 -11.00 10.87
CA ALA A 114 1.16 -10.65 12.27
C ALA A 114 2.19 -9.52 12.47
N ALA A 115 3.23 -9.48 11.64
CA ALA A 115 4.21 -8.39 11.65
C ALA A 115 3.63 -7.10 11.03
N ILE A 116 2.80 -7.22 10.00
CA ILE A 116 2.07 -6.09 9.40
C ILE A 116 1.13 -5.45 10.42
N ASP A 117 0.39 -6.23 11.20
CA ASP A 117 -0.50 -5.71 12.25
C ASP A 117 0.27 -4.87 13.29
N ASP A 118 1.48 -5.33 13.67
CA ASP A 118 2.34 -4.62 14.62
C ASP A 118 2.85 -3.31 14.02
N LEU A 119 3.30 -3.35 12.76
CA LEU A 119 3.77 -2.19 12.01
C LEU A 119 2.64 -1.17 11.82
N GLN A 120 1.44 -1.60 11.41
CA GLN A 120 0.28 -0.72 11.26
C GLN A 120 -0.09 -0.07 12.59
N SER A 121 -0.09 -0.84 13.69
CA SER A 121 -0.37 -0.31 15.02
C SER A 121 0.68 0.74 15.44
N ALA A 122 1.95 0.51 15.13
CA ALA A 122 3.01 1.45 15.42
C ALA A 122 2.90 2.74 14.60
N TYR A 123 2.66 2.63 13.29
CA TYR A 123 2.43 3.79 12.42
C TYR A 123 1.20 4.59 12.85
N ALA A 124 0.11 3.94 13.25
CA ALA A 124 -1.10 4.63 13.72
C ALA A 124 -0.87 5.37 15.05
N ALA A 125 0.00 4.85 15.92
CA ALA A 125 0.38 5.52 17.17
C ALA A 125 1.26 6.75 16.93
N LEU A 126 2.13 6.74 15.91
CA LEU A 126 3.00 7.87 15.56
C LEU A 126 2.32 8.91 14.67
N PHE A 127 1.52 8.47 13.70
CA PHE A 127 1.00 9.31 12.62
C PHE A 127 -0.52 9.13 12.45
N LYS A 128 -1.29 9.86 13.25
CA LYS A 128 -2.76 9.77 13.25
C LYS A 128 -3.40 10.06 11.88
N LEU A 129 -2.80 10.96 11.10
CA LEU A 129 -3.30 11.34 9.77
C LEU A 129 -3.28 10.15 8.81
N VAL A 130 -2.21 9.36 8.87
CA VAL A 130 -1.98 8.23 7.95
C VAL A 130 -2.86 7.03 8.29
N ALA A 131 -3.22 6.86 9.56
CA ALA A 131 -4.19 5.84 10.00
C ALA A 131 -5.59 6.01 9.35
N GLY A 132 -5.88 7.17 8.77
CA GLY A 132 -7.13 7.45 8.06
C GLY A 132 -7.15 7.05 6.58
N PHE A 133 -6.03 6.63 5.99
CA PHE A 133 -5.93 6.32 4.55
C PHE A 133 -6.27 4.87 4.18
N ASN A 134 -6.92 4.12 5.08
CA ASN A 134 -7.30 2.72 4.87
C ASN A 134 -8.21 2.48 3.65
#